data_AF-A0A7C0VUY4-F1
#
_entry.id   AF-A0A7C0VUY4-F1
#
_cell.length_a   1.000
_cell.length_b   1.000
_cell.length_c   1.000
_cell.angle_alpha   90.00
_cell.angle_beta   90.00
_cell.angle_gamma   90.00
#
_symmetry.space_group_name_H-M   'P 1'
#
loop_
_entity.id
_entity.type
_entity.pdbx_description
1 polymer ?
#
loop_
_entity_poly.entity_id
_entity_poly.type
_entity_poly.pdbx_seq_one_letter_code
_entity_poly.pdbx_strand_id
1 'polypeptide(L)'
;MQRPRTAEEYFDLVNQTLFEIQDLREAAEFDEEEFGNALKFLDRLEEEVGKLRRQMLDGAYHFGNEDLPFMEIVLAQDAFILPFKPLLQIINQTHKHGLAVEGG
;
A
#
# COMPACT_ATOMS: atom_id res chain seq x y z
N MET A 1 -0.16 -11.41 -8.24
CA MET A 1 -1.07 -10.33 -8.66
C MET A 1 -0.49 -9.59 -9.85
N GLN A 2 -1.33 -8.98 -10.68
CA GLN A 2 -0.92 -8.18 -11.83
C GLN A 2 -0.91 -6.69 -11.46
N ARG A 3 -0.09 -5.89 -12.15
CA ARG A 3 -0.13 -4.43 -12.00
C ARG A 3 -1.43 -3.88 -12.62
N PRO A 4 -2.05 -2.84 -12.03
CA PRO A 4 -3.19 -2.13 -12.60
C PRO A 4 -2.97 -1.64 -14.02
N ARG A 5 -4.00 -1.76 -14.86
CA ARG A 5 -4.06 -1.35 -16.26
C ARG A 5 -4.73 0.01 -16.42
N THR A 6 -5.58 0.39 -15.47
CA THR A 6 -6.31 1.67 -15.47
C THR A 6 -6.05 2.47 -14.19
N ALA A 7 -6.32 3.78 -14.23
CA ALA A 7 -6.23 4.63 -13.06
C ALA A 7 -7.25 4.23 -11.97
N GLU A 8 -8.43 3.74 -12.39
CA GLU A 8 -9.47 3.21 -11.49
C GLU A 8 -8.98 1.95 -10.76
N GLU A 9 -8.42 0.97 -11.49
CA GLU A 9 -7.84 -0.23 -10.88
C GLU A 9 -6.70 0.12 -9.90
N TYR A 10 -5.91 1.15 -10.22
CA TYR A 10 -4.84 1.60 -9.32
C TYR A 10 -5.41 2.27 -8.07
N PHE A 11 -6.46 3.09 -8.20
CA PHE A 11 -7.16 3.70 -7.08
C PHE A 11 -7.81 2.65 -6.17
N ASP A 12 -8.44 1.63 -6.77
CA ASP A 12 -9.06 0.54 -6.04
C ASP A 12 -8.03 -0.29 -5.26
N LEU A 13 -6.85 -0.54 -5.83
CA LEU A 13 -5.76 -1.21 -5.13
C LEU A 13 -5.27 -0.40 -3.90
N VAL A 14 -5.21 0.93 -4.01
CA VAL A 14 -4.88 1.81 -2.89
C VAL A 14 -5.97 1.77 -1.82
N ASN A 15 -7.26 1.76 -2.20
CA ASN A 15 -8.38 1.62 -1.26
C ASN A 15 -8.36 0.27 -0.56
N GLN A 16 -8.15 -0.83 -1.30
CA GLN A 16 -8.01 -2.17 -0.74
C GLN A 16 -6.89 -2.19 0.29
N THR A 17 -5.73 -1.62 -0.05
CA THR A 17 -4.58 -1.61 0.87
C THR A 17 -4.89 -0.85 2.17
N LEU A 18 -5.66 0.23 2.12
CA LEU A 18 -6.11 0.91 3.35
C LEU A 18 -7.06 0.06 4.18
N PHE A 19 -7.93 -0.73 3.56
CA PHE A 19 -8.78 -1.69 4.26
C PHE A 19 -7.94 -2.76 4.97
N GLU A 20 -6.96 -3.33 4.29
CA GLU A 20 -6.05 -4.36 4.86
C GLU A 20 -5.20 -3.81 6.01
N ILE A 21 -4.83 -2.52 5.96
CA ILE A 21 -4.14 -1.85 7.08
C ILE A 21 -5.03 -1.79 8.32
N GLN A 22 -6.33 -1.49 8.17
CA GLN A 22 -7.27 -1.50 9.29
C GLN A 22 -7.53 -2.91 9.80
N ASP A 23 -7.72 -3.88 8.90
CA ASP A 23 -7.94 -5.28 9.29
C ASP A 23 -6.76 -5.83 10.10
N LEU A 24 -5.52 -5.54 9.68
CA LEU A 24 -4.33 -5.93 10.44
C LEU A 24 -4.23 -5.20 11.78
N ARG A 25 -4.68 -3.94 11.87
CA ARG A 25 -4.74 -3.21 13.14
C ARG A 25 -5.71 -3.89 14.10
N GLU A 26 -6.91 -4.20 13.66
CA GLU A 26 -7.92 -4.90 14.46
C GLU A 26 -7.42 -6.27 14.93
N ALA A 27 -6.77 -7.03 14.03
CA ALA A 27 -6.14 -8.30 14.37
C ALA A 27 -5.00 -8.14 15.40
N ALA A 28 -4.17 -7.11 15.26
CA ALA A 28 -3.06 -6.84 16.19
C ALA A 28 -3.51 -6.33 17.56
N GLU A 29 -4.65 -5.65 17.64
CA GLU A 29 -5.28 -5.26 18.91
C GLU A 29 -5.99 -6.45 19.59
N PHE A 30 -6.49 -7.41 18.82
CA PHE A 30 -7.12 -8.61 19.36
C PHE A 30 -6.09 -9.67 19.82
N ASP A 31 -5.03 -9.89 19.04
CA ASP A 31 -3.93 -10.81 19.35
C ASP A 31 -2.59 -10.06 19.33
N GLU A 32 -2.32 -9.36 20.44
CA GLU A 32 -1.07 -8.61 20.62
C GLU A 32 0.18 -9.51 20.65
N GLU A 33 0.04 -10.78 21.06
CA GLU A 33 1.16 -11.72 21.12
C GLU A 33 1.63 -12.12 19.72
N GLU A 34 0.69 -12.37 18.80
CA GLU A 34 1.00 -12.77 17.42
C GLU A 34 1.33 -11.56 16.52
N PHE A 35 0.54 -10.48 16.59
CA PHE A 35 0.60 -9.38 15.63
C PHE A 35 0.95 -8.01 16.26
N GLY A 36 1.13 -7.90 17.57
CA GLY A 36 1.36 -6.62 18.25
C GLY A 36 2.58 -5.82 17.76
N ASN A 37 3.55 -6.47 17.11
CA ASN A 37 4.66 -5.78 16.45
C ASN A 37 4.22 -4.91 15.26
N ALA A 38 3.09 -5.21 14.61
CA ALA A 38 2.54 -4.43 13.52
C ALA A 38 2.13 -3.03 13.97
N LEU A 39 1.57 -2.89 15.18
CA LEU A 39 1.12 -1.61 15.75
C LEU A 39 2.23 -0.54 15.78
N LYS A 40 3.50 -0.93 15.78
CA LYS A 40 4.65 -0.01 15.80
C LYS A 40 4.81 0.80 14.52
N PHE A 41 4.24 0.36 13.40
CA PHE A 41 4.39 1.03 12.11
C PHE A 41 3.07 1.33 11.39
N LEU A 42 1.94 0.74 11.83
CA LEU A 42 0.66 0.86 11.14
C LEU A 42 0.19 2.31 11.02
N ASP A 43 0.37 3.15 12.05
CA ASP A 43 -0.02 4.56 12.00
C ASP A 43 0.68 5.31 10.87
N ARG A 44 2.00 5.16 10.77
CA ARG A 44 2.79 5.80 9.70
C ARG A 44 2.44 5.23 8.34
N LEU A 45 2.25 3.91 8.24
CA LEU A 45 1.88 3.25 6.98
C LEU A 45 0.51 3.75 6.48
N GLU A 46 -0.48 3.82 7.36
CA GLU A 46 -1.81 4.33 7.08
C GLU A 46 -1.78 5.80 6.63
N GLU A 47 -1.02 6.64 7.34
CA GLU A 47 -0.89 8.06 7.00
C GLU A 47 -0.35 8.25 5.58
N GLU A 48 0.73 7.54 5.23
CA GLU A 48 1.40 7.66 3.93
C GLU A 48 0.54 7.08 2.78
N VAL A 49 -0.10 5.93 2.96
CA VAL A 49 -1.03 5.39 1.96
C VAL A 49 -2.27 6.27 1.84
N GLY A 50 -2.75 6.85 2.95
CA GLY A 50 -3.85 7.80 2.98
C GLY A 50 -3.53 9.12 2.26
N LYS A 51 -2.28 9.61 2.35
CA LYS A 51 -1.79 10.76 1.56
C LYS A 51 -1.85 10.46 0.08
N LEU A 52 -1.34 9.30 -0.35
CA LEU A 52 -1.42 8.86 -1.74
C LEU A 52 -2.87 8.83 -2.24
N ARG A 53 -3.79 8.21 -1.48
CA ARG A 53 -5.22 8.18 -1.83
C ARG A 53 -5.81 9.59 -1.98
N ARG A 54 -5.49 10.51 -1.07
CA ARG A 54 -5.98 11.90 -1.14
C ARG A 54 -5.50 12.60 -2.41
N GLN A 55 -4.22 12.44 -2.76
CA GLN A 55 -3.66 12.97 -4.02
C GLN A 55 -4.36 12.39 -5.26
N MET A 56 -4.83 11.15 -5.20
CA MET A 56 -5.60 10.57 -6.32
C MET A 56 -7.00 11.18 -6.41
N LEU A 57 -7.65 11.45 -5.27
CA LEU A 57 -8.98 12.05 -5.20
C LEU A 57 -9.00 13.53 -5.61
N ASP A 58 -7.97 14.28 -5.25
CA ASP A 58 -7.85 15.71 -5.58
C ASP A 58 -7.28 15.96 -6.99
N GLY A 59 -6.87 14.90 -7.70
CA GLY A 59 -6.27 14.97 -9.03
C GLY A 59 -4.84 15.50 -9.05
N ALA A 60 -4.17 15.61 -7.90
CA ALA A 60 -2.77 16.05 -7.78
C ALA A 60 -1.77 14.89 -7.90
N TYR A 61 -2.24 13.64 -7.90
CA TYR A 61 -1.38 12.47 -8.05
C TYR A 61 -0.77 12.39 -9.45
N HIS A 62 0.54 12.12 -9.49
CA HIS A 62 1.27 11.83 -10.70
C HIS A 62 2.13 10.58 -10.48
N PHE A 63 2.25 9.74 -11.50
CA PHE A 63 3.22 8.65 -11.52
C PHE A 63 4.64 9.23 -11.40
N GLY A 64 5.49 8.55 -10.65
CA GLY A 64 6.87 8.95 -10.37
C GLY A 64 7.86 7.92 -10.88
N ASN A 65 9.14 8.09 -10.52
CA ASN A 65 10.20 7.11 -10.80
C ASN A 65 10.95 6.68 -9.53
N GLU A 66 10.65 7.29 -8.39
CA GLU A 66 11.20 6.97 -7.07
C GLU A 66 10.27 6.04 -6.29
N ASP A 67 10.79 5.42 -5.24
CA ASP A 67 9.94 4.62 -4.36
C ASP A 67 9.02 5.52 -3.52
N LEU A 68 7.78 5.06 -3.32
CA LEU A 68 6.84 5.73 -2.43
C LEU A 68 7.41 5.76 -1.00
N PRO A 69 7.19 6.84 -0.21
CA PRO A 69 7.81 7.01 1.10
C PRO A 69 7.56 5.86 2.09
N PHE A 70 6.40 5.20 1.99
CA PHE A 70 6.08 4.05 2.84
C PHE A 70 6.93 2.80 2.55
N MET A 71 7.64 2.74 1.42
CA MET A 71 8.44 1.56 1.06
C MET A 71 9.57 1.27 2.04
N GLU A 72 10.08 2.29 2.75
CA GLU A 72 11.03 2.11 3.86
C GLU A 72 10.47 1.15 4.92
N ILE A 73 9.20 1.32 5.31
CA ILE A 73 8.50 0.48 6.28
C ILE A 73 8.30 -0.91 5.70
N VAL A 74 7.78 -0.98 4.47
CA VAL A 74 7.40 -2.24 3.81
C VAL A 74 8.60 -3.16 3.62
N LEU A 75 9.76 -2.63 3.27
CA LEU A 75 10.97 -3.41 3.07
C LEU A 75 11.54 -3.96 4.38
N ALA A 76 11.30 -3.28 5.52
CA ALA A 76 11.76 -3.72 6.84
C ALA A 76 10.93 -4.86 7.45
N GLN A 77 9.70 -5.10 6.97
CA GLN A 77 8.82 -6.14 7.52
C GLN A 77 8.88 -7.44 6.71
N ASP A 78 8.75 -8.58 7.37
CA ASP A 78 8.46 -9.85 6.73
C ASP A 78 6.96 -10.01 6.41
N ALA A 79 6.62 -11.02 5.61
CA ALA A 79 5.24 -11.26 5.18
C ALA A 79 4.34 -11.88 6.27
N PHE A 80 4.91 -12.36 7.38
CA PHE A 80 4.11 -12.83 8.51
C PHE A 80 3.59 -11.63 9.31
N ILE A 81 4.43 -10.63 9.55
CA ILE A 81 4.02 -9.37 10.21
C ILE A 81 3.20 -8.45 9.28
N LEU A 82 3.49 -8.45 7.98
CA LEU A 82 2.77 -7.65 6.98
C LEU A 82 2.22 -8.54 5.85
N PRO A 83 1.08 -9.23 6.07
CA PRO A 83 0.54 -10.23 5.14
C PRO A 83 0.18 -9.66 3.76
N PHE A 84 -0.24 -8.40 3.68
CA PHE A 84 -0.57 -7.70 2.43
C PHE A 84 0.61 -6.93 1.82
N LYS A 85 1.85 -7.19 2.26
CA LYS A 85 3.09 -6.63 1.68
C LYS A 85 3.12 -6.65 0.14
N PRO A 86 2.66 -7.70 -0.57
CA PRO A 86 2.61 -7.70 -2.02
C PRO A 86 1.75 -6.58 -2.64
N LEU A 87 0.67 -6.13 -1.97
CA LEU A 87 -0.18 -5.04 -2.48
C LEU A 87 0.61 -3.73 -2.54
N LEU A 88 1.30 -3.40 -1.45
CA LEU A 88 2.14 -2.20 -1.34
C LEU A 88 3.29 -2.21 -2.37
N GLN A 89 3.88 -3.38 -2.61
CA GLN A 89 4.91 -3.54 -3.63
C GLN A 89 4.35 -3.29 -5.04
N ILE A 90 3.15 -3.78 -5.35
CA ILE A 90 2.49 -3.54 -6.63
C ILE A 90 2.11 -2.07 -6.78
N ILE A 91 1.62 -1.44 -5.71
CA ILE A 91 1.32 -0.01 -5.71
C ILE A 91 2.56 0.78 -6.07
N ASN A 92 3.70 0.45 -5.45
CA ASN A 92 4.97 1.11 -5.71
C ASN A 92 5.52 0.83 -7.12
N GLN A 93 5.45 -0.41 -7.60
CA GLN A 93 5.85 -0.72 -8.98
C GLN A 93 4.99 0.03 -10.00
N THR A 94 3.69 0.16 -9.75
CA THR A 94 2.76 0.88 -10.62
C THR A 94 3.02 2.38 -10.56
N HIS A 95 3.33 2.92 -9.38
CA HIS A 95 3.80 4.30 -9.24
C HIS A 95 5.02 4.59 -10.12
N LYS A 96 6.03 3.70 -10.09
CA LYS A 96 7.33 3.89 -10.76
C LYS A 96 7.32 3.65 -12.26
N HIS A 97 6.44 2.78 -12.72
CA HIS A 97 6.45 2.29 -14.10
C HIS A 97 5.16 2.66 -14.87
N GLY A 98 4.26 3.41 -14.23
CA GLY A 98 2.94 3.67 -14.76
C GLY A 98 2.06 2.42 -14.82
N LEU A 99 0.89 2.59 -15.45
CA LEU A 99 -0.08 1.54 -15.67
C LEU A 99 0.47 0.45 -16.59
N ALA A 100 0.07 -0.79 -16.34
CA ALA A 100 0.34 -1.92 -17.22
C ALA A 100 -0.56 -1.84 -18.45
N VAL A 101 -0.25 -0.93 -19.37
CA VAL A 101 -0.82 -0.97 -20.72
C VAL A 101 -0.29 -2.21 -21.42
N GLU A 102 -1.18 -3.10 -21.84
CA GLU A 102 -0.81 -4.21 -22.73
C GLU A 102 -0.19 -3.59 -23.99
N GLY A 103 1.09 -3.88 -24.23
CA GLY A 103 1.73 -3.55 -25.49
C GLY A 103 1.03 -4.29 -26.63
N GLY A 104 0.73 -3.55 -27.71
CA GLY A 104 0.36 -4.13 -29.00
C GLY A 104 1.52 -4.82 -29.71
#